data_AF-A0A1M6X6F1-F1
#
_entry.id   AF-A0A1M6X6F1-F1
#
_cell.length_a   1.000
_cell.length_b   1.000
_cell.length_c   1.000
_cell.angle_alpha   90.00
_cell.angle_beta   90.00
_cell.angle_gamma   90.00
#
_symmetry.space_group_name_H-M   'P 1'
#
loop_
_entity.id
_entity.type
_entity.pdbx_description
1 polymer ?
#
loop_
_entity_poly.entity_id
_entity_poly.type
_entity_poly.pdbx_seq_one_letter_code
_entity_poly.pdbx_strand_id
1 'polypeptide(L)'
;MKLNNIVTKLWLIMTILVLVVIGVAGAAQTGFMEELYYDQQANQLKTLGNKVADMAREEPDPVTLDQKLAFVAELYDANVMLLNEKSIVVNCQGLGISTKNMPMDMKNPHHGPLNQEDIRKLYQGQVVVGRGNNPYFKTDVLSVGLQRRIDNR
;
A
#
# COMPACT_ATOMS: atom_id res chain seq x y z
N MET A 1 18.14 31.97 39.83
CA MET A 1 19.38 31.22 40.15
C MET A 1 20.53 31.85 39.36
N LYS A 2 21.67 32.17 40.00
CA LYS A 2 22.81 32.82 39.32
C LYS A 2 23.40 31.88 38.26
N LEU A 3 23.29 32.25 36.98
CA LEU A 3 23.76 31.50 35.81
C LEU A 3 25.30 31.36 35.69
N ASN A 4 26.06 31.81 36.70
CA ASN A 4 27.53 31.91 36.67
C ASN A 4 28.25 30.83 37.51
N ASN A 5 27.61 29.69 37.80
CA ASN A 5 28.31 28.54 38.40
C ASN A 5 28.73 27.55 37.29
N ILE A 6 29.99 27.11 37.32
CA ILE A 6 30.56 26.17 36.35
C ILE A 6 29.79 24.84 36.33
N VAL A 7 29.27 24.42 37.50
CA VAL A 7 28.44 23.22 37.65
C VAL A 7 27.13 23.37 36.87
N THR A 8 26.49 24.55 36.93
CA THR A 8 25.24 24.81 36.20
C THR A 8 25.46 24.85 34.70
N LYS A 9 26.58 25.40 34.22
CA LYS A 9 26.94 25.38 32.79
C LYS A 9 27.17 23.97 32.29
N LEU A 10 27.91 23.15 33.06
CA LEU A 10 28.16 21.75 32.70
C LEU A 10 26.86 20.93 32.68
N TRP A 11 26.00 21.11 33.69
CA TRP A 11 24.69 20.45 33.74
C TRP A 11 23.81 20.83 32.55
N LEU A 12 23.82 22.09 32.14
CA LEU A 12 23.04 22.57 31.00
C LEU A 12 23.56 21.97 29.69
N ILE A 13 24.88 21.93 29.49
CA ILE A 13 25.49 21.28 28.32
C ILE A 13 25.16 19.80 28.26
N MET A 14 25.26 19.07 29.39
CA MET A 14 24.90 17.66 29.46
C MET A 14 23.42 17.43 29.15
N THR A 15 22.53 18.25 29.69
CA THR A 15 21.10 18.17 29.40
C THR A 15 20.82 18.41 27.92
N ILE A 16 21.42 19.44 27.31
CA ILE A 16 21.28 19.71 25.88
C ILE A 16 21.81 18.53 25.05
N LEU A 17 22.98 17.99 25.40
CA LEU A 17 23.55 16.84 24.70
C LEU A 17 22.62 15.62 24.76
N VAL A 18 22.05 15.32 25.93
CA VAL A 18 21.07 14.23 26.09
C VAL A 18 19.83 14.47 25.23
N LEU A 19 19.29 15.69 25.21
CA LEU A 19 18.14 16.03 24.38
C LEU A 19 18.44 15.88 22.88
N VAL A 20 19.64 16.27 22.45
CA VAL A 20 20.08 16.09 21.06
C VAL A 20 20.17 14.61 20.70
N VAL A 21 20.78 13.79 21.56
CA VAL A 21 20.91 12.34 21.33
C VAL A 21 19.53 11.67 21.27
N ILE A 22 18.62 12.01 22.18
CA ILE A 22 17.25 11.50 22.16
C ILE A 22 16.53 11.92 20.88
N GLY A 23 16.68 13.17 20.46
CA GLY A 23 16.05 13.67 19.23
C GLY A 23 16.53 12.92 17.98
N VAL A 24 17.84 12.73 17.85
CA VAL A 24 18.43 12.01 16.70
C VAL A 24 18.04 10.53 16.73
N ALA A 25 18.14 9.88 17.90
CA ALA A 25 17.77 8.47 18.04
C ALA A 25 16.27 8.24 17.76
N GLY A 26 15.40 9.12 18.26
CA GLY A 26 13.97 9.06 18.02
C GLY A 26 13.62 9.22 16.53
N ALA A 27 14.25 10.16 15.83
CA ALA A 27 14.04 10.33 14.40
C ALA A 27 14.52 9.09 13.60
N ALA A 28 15.71 8.56 13.91
CA ALA A 28 16.25 7.38 13.25
C ALA A 28 15.39 6.13 13.51
N GLN A 29 14.95 5.93 14.76
CA GLN A 29 14.11 4.80 15.15
C GLN A 29 12.74 4.88 14.48
N THR A 30 12.17 6.08 14.36
CA THR A 30 10.87 6.29 13.69
C THR A 30 10.98 5.91 12.21
N GLY A 31 12.03 6.37 11.52
CA GLY A 31 12.23 6.02 10.11
C GLY A 31 12.39 4.51 9.89
N PHE A 32 13.18 3.84 10.73
CA PHE A 32 13.35 2.38 10.66
C PHE A 32 12.04 1.61 10.93
N MET A 33 11.25 2.06 11.91
CA MET A 33 9.95 1.44 12.19
C MET A 33 8.93 1.66 11.09
N GLU A 34 8.95 2.85 10.47
CA GLU A 34 8.11 3.16 9.34
C GLU A 34 8.40 2.22 8.16
N GLU A 35 9.68 2.07 7.79
CA GLU A 35 10.11 1.18 6.71
C GLU A 35 9.68 -0.27 6.97
N LEU A 36 9.96 -0.80 8.17
CA LEU A 36 9.57 -2.16 8.55
C LEU A 36 8.05 -2.36 8.50
N TYR A 37 7.28 -1.38 8.97
CA TYR A 37 5.82 -1.43 8.94
C TYR A 37 5.29 -1.53 7.51
N TYR A 38 5.81 -0.71 6.60
CA TYR A 38 5.37 -0.73 5.19
C TYR A 38 5.81 -1.99 4.46
N ASP A 39 7.01 -2.51 4.75
CA ASP A 39 7.46 -3.78 4.18
C ASP A 39 6.58 -4.95 4.62
N GLN A 40 6.19 -4.99 5.90
CA GLN A 40 5.27 -5.99 6.41
C GLN A 40 3.90 -5.87 5.75
N GLN A 41 3.34 -4.67 5.67
CA GLN A 41 2.05 -4.43 5.02
C GLN A 41 2.08 -4.79 3.52
N ALA A 42 3.17 -4.46 2.83
CA ALA A 42 3.33 -4.82 1.42
C ALA A 42 3.40 -6.34 1.23
N ASN A 43 4.09 -7.06 2.13
CA ASN A 43 4.16 -8.52 2.07
C ASN A 43 2.82 -9.19 2.41
N GLN A 44 2.04 -8.61 3.32
CA GLN A 44 0.67 -9.06 3.58
C GLN A 44 -0.24 -8.84 2.36
N LEU A 45 -0.18 -7.66 1.74
CA LEU A 45 -0.93 -7.36 0.52
C LEU A 45 -0.53 -8.25 -0.67
N LYS A 46 0.77 -8.56 -0.83
CA LYS A 46 1.23 -9.54 -1.83
C LYS A 46 0.64 -10.93 -1.58
N THR A 47 0.66 -11.37 -0.33
CA THR A 47 0.08 -12.67 0.06
C THR A 47 -1.42 -12.71 -0.19
N LEU A 48 -2.12 -11.63 0.16
CA LEU A 48 -3.56 -11.48 -0.09
C LEU A 48 -3.86 -11.47 -1.59
N GLY A 49 -3.12 -10.70 -2.38
CA GLY A 49 -3.31 -10.62 -3.83
C GLY A 49 -3.06 -11.96 -4.53
N ASN A 50 -2.10 -12.77 -4.06
CA ASN A 50 -1.91 -14.14 -4.55
C ASN A 50 -3.13 -15.01 -4.25
N LYS A 51 -3.68 -14.96 -3.03
CA LYS A 51 -4.91 -15.69 -2.68
C LYS A 51 -6.11 -15.25 -3.51
N VAL A 52 -6.26 -13.95 -3.74
CA VAL A 52 -7.29 -13.37 -4.61
C VAL A 52 -7.13 -13.86 -6.05
N ALA A 53 -5.91 -13.91 -6.57
CA ALA A 53 -5.64 -14.41 -7.91
C ALA A 53 -5.93 -15.90 -8.04
N ASP A 54 -5.62 -16.71 -7.01
CA ASP A 54 -5.96 -18.13 -6.99
C ASP A 54 -7.48 -18.34 -6.90
N MET A 55 -8.21 -17.57 -6.08
CA MET A 55 -9.68 -17.59 -6.05
C MET A 55 -10.30 -17.23 -7.42
N ALA A 56 -9.75 -16.23 -8.11
CA ALA A 56 -10.20 -15.82 -9.44
C ALA A 56 -9.93 -16.88 -10.53
N ARG A 57 -8.97 -17.78 -10.31
CA ARG A 57 -8.72 -18.94 -11.19
C ARG A 57 -9.67 -20.09 -10.92
N GLU A 58 -9.95 -20.36 -9.64
CA GLU A 58 -10.74 -21.52 -9.21
C GLU A 58 -12.25 -21.30 -9.33
N GLU A 59 -12.72 -20.05 -9.31
CA GLU A 59 -14.14 -19.71 -9.37
C GLU A 59 -14.57 -19.25 -10.77
N PRO A 60 -15.20 -20.13 -11.58
CA PRO A 60 -15.66 -19.77 -12.92
C PRO A 60 -16.93 -18.91 -12.92
N ASP A 61 -17.73 -18.93 -11.84
CA ASP A 61 -18.95 -18.13 -11.76
C ASP A 61 -18.65 -16.67 -11.37
N PRO A 62 -18.92 -15.69 -12.25
CA PRO A 62 -18.61 -14.30 -11.98
C PRO A 62 -19.37 -13.72 -10.78
N VAL A 63 -20.55 -14.24 -10.45
CA VAL A 63 -21.37 -13.75 -9.32
C VAL A 63 -20.76 -14.22 -7.99
N THR A 64 -20.41 -15.50 -7.91
CA THR A 64 -19.75 -16.08 -6.73
C THR A 64 -18.36 -15.47 -6.52
N LEU A 65 -17.60 -15.22 -7.60
CA LEU A 65 -16.33 -14.51 -7.51
C LEU A 65 -16.51 -13.09 -6.95
N ASP A 66 -17.53 -12.36 -7.41
CA ASP A 66 -17.84 -11.01 -6.91
C ASP A 66 -18.09 -11.00 -5.40
N GLN A 67 -18.89 -11.93 -4.90
CA GLN A 67 -19.19 -12.07 -3.47
C GLN A 67 -17.95 -12.42 -2.65
N LYS A 68 -17.10 -13.33 -3.14
CA LYS A 68 -15.84 -13.69 -2.49
C LYS A 68 -14.89 -12.51 -2.40
N LEU A 69 -14.77 -11.74 -3.48
CA LEU A 69 -13.92 -10.55 -3.52
C LEU A 69 -14.46 -9.43 -2.64
N ALA A 70 -15.78 -9.24 -2.59
CA ALA A 70 -16.42 -8.28 -1.69
C ALA A 70 -16.15 -8.63 -0.22
N PHE A 71 -16.27 -9.90 0.15
CA PHE A 71 -15.94 -10.38 1.49
C PHE A 71 -14.46 -10.14 1.84
N VAL A 72 -13.54 -10.40 0.90
CA VAL A 72 -12.11 -10.13 1.11
C VAL A 72 -11.86 -8.63 1.26
N ALA A 73 -12.47 -7.79 0.42
CA ALA A 73 -12.34 -6.34 0.50
C ALA A 73 -12.84 -5.80 1.85
N GLU A 74 -13.97 -6.30 2.35
CA GLU A 74 -14.54 -5.92 3.64
C GLU A 74 -13.68 -6.40 4.82
N LEU A 75 -13.23 -7.66 4.80
CA LEU A 75 -12.44 -8.26 5.89
C LEU A 75 -11.09 -7.55 6.09
N TYR A 76 -10.47 -7.09 5.01
CA TYR A 76 -9.15 -6.45 5.04
C TYR A 76 -9.21 -4.92 4.95
N ASP A 77 -10.41 -4.33 4.94
CA ASP A 77 -10.63 -2.89 4.70
C ASP A 77 -9.84 -2.39 3.48
N ALA A 78 -9.90 -3.15 2.39
CA ALA A 78 -9.03 -3.01 1.23
C ALA A 78 -9.84 -2.83 -0.06
N ASN A 79 -9.26 -2.12 -1.03
CA ASN A 79 -9.75 -2.13 -2.40
C ASN A 79 -9.10 -3.27 -3.20
N VAL A 80 -9.91 -4.14 -3.78
CA VAL A 80 -9.46 -5.26 -4.61
C VAL A 80 -9.91 -5.03 -6.04
N MET A 81 -8.95 -5.00 -6.98
CA MET A 81 -9.22 -4.77 -8.39
C MET A 81 -8.62 -5.89 -9.24
N LEU A 82 -9.45 -6.49 -10.10
CA LEU A 82 -9.03 -7.48 -11.08
C LEU A 82 -9.04 -6.86 -12.47
N LEU A 83 -7.92 -7.00 -13.17
CA LEU A 83 -7.74 -6.56 -14.53
C LEU A 83 -7.56 -7.76 -15.45
N ASN A 84 -8.09 -7.67 -16.66
CA ASN A 84 -7.70 -8.60 -17.72
C ASN A 84 -6.41 -8.17 -18.43
N GLU A 85 -5.98 -9.00 -19.38
CA GLU A 85 -4.81 -8.75 -20.24
C GLU A 85 -4.88 -7.45 -21.05
N LYS A 86 -6.07 -6.86 -21.22
CA LYS A 86 -6.32 -5.61 -21.95
C LYS A 86 -6.45 -4.40 -21.01
N SER A 87 -6.07 -4.53 -19.73
CA SER A 87 -6.23 -3.51 -18.70
C SER A 87 -7.68 -3.09 -18.44
N ILE A 88 -8.64 -3.97 -18.74
CA ILE A 88 -10.06 -3.71 -18.45
C ILE A 88 -10.37 -4.26 -17.06
N VAL A 89 -11.07 -3.45 -16.26
CA VAL A 89 -11.51 -3.84 -14.93
C VAL A 89 -12.60 -4.91 -15.04
N VAL A 90 -12.24 -6.13 -14.68
CA VAL A 90 -13.17 -7.27 -14.61
C VAL A 90 -13.97 -7.23 -13.32
N ASN A 91 -13.31 -6.82 -12.23
CA ASN A 91 -13.93 -6.68 -10.92
C ASN A 91 -13.25 -5.57 -10.09
N CYS A 92 -14.01 -4.86 -9.26
CA CYS A 92 -13.52 -3.84 -8.34
C CYS A 92 -14.42 -3.82 -7.10
N GLN A 93 -13.85 -4.13 -5.93
CA GLN A 93 -14.56 -4.21 -4.65
C GLN A 93 -13.89 -3.36 -3.58
N GLY A 94 -14.65 -2.86 -2.60
CA GLY A 94 -14.15 -2.07 -1.47
C GLY A 94 -14.14 -0.54 -1.68
N LEU A 95 -14.36 -0.06 -2.90
CA LEU A 95 -14.41 1.39 -3.20
C LEU A 95 -15.81 2.01 -3.10
N GLY A 96 -16.87 1.19 -2.95
CA GLY A 96 -18.26 1.62 -3.00
C GLY A 96 -18.75 2.09 -4.38
N ILE A 97 -17.89 2.06 -5.40
CA ILE A 97 -18.18 2.43 -6.79
C ILE A 97 -17.78 1.27 -7.70
N SER A 98 -18.71 0.81 -8.55
CA SER A 98 -18.42 -0.22 -9.55
C SER A 98 -17.77 0.41 -10.79
N THR A 99 -16.52 0.02 -11.08
CA THR A 99 -15.80 0.36 -12.32
C THR A 99 -15.76 -0.82 -13.29
N LYS A 100 -16.65 -1.80 -13.11
CA LYS A 100 -16.70 -3.03 -13.92
C LYS A 100 -16.86 -2.72 -15.40
N ASN A 101 -16.11 -3.43 -16.24
CA ASN A 101 -16.05 -3.31 -17.71
C ASN A 101 -15.55 -1.95 -18.22
N MET A 102 -14.94 -1.12 -17.37
CA MET A 102 -14.30 0.12 -17.81
C MET A 102 -12.79 -0.12 -18.05
N PRO A 103 -12.20 0.53 -19.07
CA PRO A 103 -10.75 0.54 -19.21
C PRO A 103 -10.13 1.25 -18.00
N MET A 104 -9.01 0.74 -17.52
CA MET A 104 -8.24 1.39 -16.47
C MET A 104 -7.76 2.77 -16.95
N ASP A 105 -8.29 3.83 -16.34
CA ASP A 105 -7.85 5.20 -16.59
C ASP A 105 -6.86 5.62 -15.50
N MET A 106 -5.56 5.54 -15.78
CA MET A 106 -4.52 5.96 -14.84
C MET A 106 -4.52 7.46 -14.52
N LYS A 107 -5.32 8.28 -15.23
CA LYS A 107 -5.56 9.68 -14.86
C LYS A 107 -6.61 9.82 -13.77
N ASN A 108 -7.36 8.76 -13.49
CA ASN A 108 -8.38 8.78 -12.46
C ASN A 108 -7.71 8.63 -11.08
N PRO A 109 -7.88 9.62 -10.18
CA PRO A 109 -7.13 9.71 -8.92
C PRO A 109 -7.33 8.51 -7.99
N HIS A 110 -8.41 7.74 -8.11
CA HIS A 110 -8.66 6.58 -7.25
C HIS A 110 -7.73 5.39 -7.52
N HIS A 111 -7.01 5.35 -8.65
CA HIS A 111 -6.04 4.29 -8.95
C HIS A 111 -4.60 4.60 -8.51
N GLY A 112 -4.36 5.81 -7.97
CA GLY A 112 -3.10 6.13 -7.32
C GLY A 112 -2.83 5.21 -6.14
N PRO A 113 -1.57 4.92 -5.80
CA PRO A 113 -0.35 5.60 -6.23
C PRO A 113 0.34 4.88 -7.41
N LEU A 114 -0.25 3.82 -7.97
CA LEU A 114 0.31 3.13 -9.12
C LEU A 114 0.17 4.00 -10.37
N ASN A 115 1.20 3.99 -11.21
CA ASN A 115 1.25 4.77 -12.44
C ASN A 115 1.38 3.86 -13.69
N GLN A 116 1.41 4.48 -14.88
CA GLN A 116 1.51 3.75 -16.14
C GLN A 116 2.81 2.92 -16.28
N GLU A 117 3.91 3.33 -15.67
CA GLU A 117 5.14 2.54 -15.63
C GLU A 117 4.99 1.30 -14.76
N ASP A 118 4.30 1.42 -13.63
CA ASP A 118 4.00 0.29 -12.75
C ASP A 118 3.15 -0.74 -13.47
N ILE A 119 2.11 -0.31 -14.18
CA ILE A 119 1.29 -1.21 -15.01
C ILE A 119 2.14 -1.92 -16.06
N ARG A 120 3.09 -1.24 -16.72
CA ARG A 120 4.02 -1.88 -17.66
C ARG A 120 4.88 -2.96 -16.98
N LYS A 121 5.38 -2.69 -15.77
CA LYS A 121 6.14 -3.67 -14.97
C LYS A 121 5.27 -4.86 -14.57
N LEU A 122 4.00 -4.63 -14.20
CA LEU A 122 3.04 -5.70 -13.92
C LEU A 122 2.86 -6.62 -15.12
N TYR A 123 2.67 -6.07 -16.33
CA TYR A 123 2.53 -6.88 -17.55
C TYR A 123 3.79 -7.67 -17.93
N GLN A 124 4.96 -7.31 -17.39
CA GLN A 124 6.21 -8.05 -17.54
C GLN A 124 6.39 -9.15 -16.47
N GLY A 125 5.40 -9.37 -15.61
CA GLY A 125 5.44 -10.37 -14.53
C GLY A 125 6.09 -9.86 -13.25
N GLN A 126 6.39 -8.57 -13.14
CA GLN A 126 6.94 -8.00 -11.91
C GLN A 126 5.83 -7.71 -10.90
N VAL A 127 6.14 -7.82 -9.61
CA VAL A 127 5.28 -7.33 -8.54
C VAL A 127 5.64 -5.87 -8.30
N VAL A 128 4.63 -5.00 -8.24
CA VAL A 128 4.84 -3.58 -7.96
C VAL A 128 4.19 -3.21 -6.65
N VAL A 129 4.93 -2.44 -5.84
CA VAL A 129 4.45 -1.86 -4.59
C VAL A 129 4.52 -0.35 -4.74
N GLY A 130 3.37 0.31 -4.67
CA GLY A 130 3.27 1.76 -4.70
C GLY A 130 2.81 2.27 -3.34
N ARG A 131 3.49 3.29 -2.82
CA ARG A 131 3.07 4.04 -1.62
C ARG A 131 3.01 5.51 -1.98
N GLY A 132 1.94 6.17 -1.56
CA GLY A 132 1.86 7.62 -1.68
C GLY A 132 0.45 8.14 -1.49
N ASN A 133 0.33 9.46 -1.55
CA ASN A 133 -0.95 10.13 -1.42
C ASN A 133 -1.89 9.73 -2.55
N ASN A 134 -3.09 9.28 -2.21
CA ASN A 134 -4.17 9.09 -3.17
C ASN A 134 -5.15 10.26 -3.04
N PRO A 135 -5.33 11.09 -4.09
CA PRO A 135 -6.19 12.27 -4.03
C PRO A 135 -7.67 11.95 -3.76
N TYR A 136 -8.14 10.75 -4.12
CA TYR A 136 -9.51 10.31 -3.88
C TYR A 136 -9.74 10.02 -2.38
N PHE A 137 -8.84 9.26 -1.77
CA PHE A 137 -8.92 8.92 -0.34
C PHE A 137 -8.42 10.04 0.59
N LYS A 138 -7.75 11.07 0.05
CA LYS A 138 -7.16 12.19 0.80
C LYS A 138 -6.18 11.73 1.89
N THR A 139 -5.56 10.57 1.69
CA THR A 139 -4.58 9.97 2.59
C THR A 139 -3.55 9.20 1.78
N ASP A 140 -2.43 8.89 2.42
CA ASP A 140 -1.48 7.93 1.88
C ASP A 140 -2.11 6.54 1.85
N VAL A 141 -1.92 5.86 0.74
CA VAL A 141 -2.34 4.47 0.56
C VAL A 141 -1.15 3.63 0.12
N LEU A 142 -1.22 2.35 0.43
CA LEU A 142 -0.30 1.32 -0.04
C LEU A 142 -1.05 0.44 -1.04
N SER A 143 -0.49 0.28 -2.23
CA SER A 143 -1.06 -0.54 -3.29
C SER A 143 -0.05 -1.56 -3.77
N VAL A 144 -0.53 -2.78 -3.97
CA VAL A 144 0.28 -3.86 -4.54
C VAL A 144 -0.39 -4.33 -5.81
N GLY A 145 0.34 -4.23 -6.91
CA GLY A 145 -0.01 -4.88 -8.16
C GLY A 145 0.78 -6.17 -8.30
N LEU A 146 0.11 -7.22 -8.76
CA LEU A 146 0.76 -8.45 -9.18
C LEU A 146 0.07 -9.02 -10.41
N GLN A 147 0.86 -9.57 -11.32
CA GLN A 147 0.34 -10.30 -12.46
C GLN A 147 0.33 -11.78 -12.14
N ARG A 148 -0.83 -12.40 -12.29
CA ARG A 148 -0.96 -13.85 -12.29
C ARG A 148 -1.67 -14.24 -13.58
N ARG A 149 -1.03 -15.07 -14.39
CA ARG A 149 -1.69 -15.65 -15.57
C ARG A 149 -2.88 -16.45 -15.08
N ILE A 150 -4.10 -16.06 -15.38
CA ILE A 150 -5.23 -16.97 -15.22
C ILE A 150 -5.15 -17.87 -16.46
N ASP A 151 -4.23 -18.85 -16.45
CA ASP A 151 -4.14 -19.84 -17.52
C ASP A 151 -5.49 -20.55 -17.55
N ASN A 152 -6.27 -20.31 -18.61
CA ASN A 152 -7.63 -20.81 -18.68
C ASN A 152 -7.97 -21.12 -20.13
N ARG A 153 -7.47 -22.27 -20.60
CA ARG A 153 -7.64 -22.73 -21.99
C ARG A 153 -6.95 -21.86 -23.04
#